data_AF-A0A2S3U1F0-F1
#
_entry.id   AF-A0A2S3U1F0-F1
#
_cell.length_a   1.000
_cell.length_b   1.000
_cell.length_c   1.000
_cell.angle_alpha   90.00
_cell.angle_beta   90.00
_cell.angle_gamma   90.00
#
_symmetry.space_group_name_H-M   'P 1'
#
loop_
_entity.id
_entity.type
_entity.pdbx_description
1 polymer ?
#
loop_
_entity_poly.entity_id
_entity_poly.type
_entity_poly.pdbx_seq_one_letter_code
_entity_poly.pdbx_strand_id
1 'polypeptide(L)'
;MKYGLKLRERDVFELSAASTGEFFHAVLDGLIKALRSDQIPLAQASDQQLGQYLETVTRQILDQPQFTILTSSNRMAYLQRQLINTVRQIAFAIRNQSKLSAAEPKQTEVLFGNVGKEHGLKALDFQIDATHSVHVRGKIDRLDQIQVADQSYLGIVDYKSSQHKFDFQEAYYGLAMQMLTYLDAVLHNEQALVGSDQAAVKLAGALYMHIQNPTLKPKDIQGGFEAALLKKNKYKGILLDDPQLLETFR
;
A
#
# COMPACT_ATOMS: atom_id res chain seq x y z
N MET A 1 -13.89 21.95 -12.16
CA MET A 1 -15.07 21.28 -12.77
C MET A 1 -15.56 20.07 -11.97
N LYS A 2 -14.73 19.05 -11.68
CA LYS A 2 -15.15 17.83 -10.96
C LYS A 2 -15.74 18.06 -9.56
N TYR A 3 -15.15 18.96 -8.74
CA TYR A 3 -15.58 19.15 -7.34
C TYR A 3 -16.62 20.25 -7.14
N GLY A 4 -16.54 21.34 -7.91
CA GLY A 4 -17.52 22.44 -7.85
C GLY A 4 -18.81 22.15 -8.62
N LEU A 5 -18.69 21.74 -9.89
CA LEU A 5 -19.84 21.48 -10.78
C LEU A 5 -20.33 20.04 -10.74
N LYS A 6 -19.60 19.15 -10.05
CA LYS A 6 -19.93 17.71 -9.91
C LYS A 6 -20.13 16.98 -11.24
N LEU A 7 -19.50 17.46 -12.31
CA LEU A 7 -19.52 16.79 -13.62
C LEU A 7 -18.88 15.39 -13.50
N ARG A 8 -19.56 14.40 -14.07
CA ARG A 8 -19.09 13.00 -14.14
C ARG A 8 -19.09 12.55 -15.58
N GLU A 9 -18.05 11.81 -15.96
CA GLU A 9 -18.05 11.08 -17.22
C GLU A 9 -19.12 9.99 -17.16
N ARG A 10 -19.62 9.56 -18.33
CA ARG A 10 -20.59 8.48 -18.40
C ARG A 10 -19.91 7.18 -18.01
N ASP A 11 -20.53 6.44 -17.09
CA ASP A 11 -20.05 5.11 -16.73
C ASP A 11 -20.09 4.19 -17.96
N VAL A 12 -18.94 3.58 -18.27
CA VAL A 12 -18.77 2.59 -19.34
C VAL A 12 -18.44 1.25 -18.70
N PHE A 13 -19.00 0.18 -19.24
CA PHE A 13 -18.68 -1.18 -18.78
C PHE A 13 -17.33 -1.62 -19.34
N GLU A 14 -16.26 -1.10 -18.75
CA GLU A 14 -14.88 -1.38 -19.14
C GLU A 14 -13.98 -1.62 -17.91
N LEU A 15 -12.93 -2.42 -18.11
CA LEU A 15 -11.90 -2.59 -17.08
C LEU A 15 -10.94 -1.41 -17.17
N SER A 16 -11.12 -0.44 -16.27
CA SER A 16 -10.26 0.74 -16.20
C SER A 16 -8.96 0.46 -15.43
N ALA A 17 -7.98 1.36 -15.58
CA ALA A 17 -6.76 1.34 -14.76
C ALA A 17 -7.08 1.51 -13.26
N ALA A 18 -8.10 2.31 -12.92
CA ALA A 18 -8.54 2.50 -11.55
C ALA A 18 -9.12 1.20 -10.95
N SER A 19 -10.04 0.53 -11.67
CA SER A 19 -10.61 -0.75 -11.24
C SER A 19 -9.56 -1.85 -11.10
N THR A 20 -8.54 -1.82 -11.96
CA THR A 20 -7.37 -2.70 -11.86
C THR A 20 -6.54 -2.42 -10.59
N GLY A 21 -6.32 -1.14 -10.27
CA GLY A 21 -5.69 -0.74 -9.01
C GLY A 21 -6.49 -1.19 -7.80
N GLU A 22 -7.80 -0.93 -7.78
CA GLU A 22 -8.71 -1.35 -6.71
C GLU A 22 -8.66 -2.86 -6.46
N PHE A 23 -8.62 -3.68 -7.53
CA PHE A 23 -8.44 -5.13 -7.41
C PHE A 23 -7.17 -5.47 -6.63
N PHE A 24 -6.03 -4.87 -7.00
CA PHE A 24 -4.77 -5.17 -6.34
C PHE A 24 -4.75 -4.75 -4.87
N HIS A 25 -5.24 -3.55 -4.55
CA HIS A 25 -5.32 -3.09 -3.16
C HIS A 25 -6.21 -4.01 -2.33
N ALA A 26 -7.39 -4.38 -2.85
CA ALA A 26 -8.33 -5.24 -2.14
C ALA A 26 -7.75 -6.63 -1.85
N VAL A 27 -7.03 -7.25 -2.81
CA VAL A 27 -6.41 -8.55 -2.58
C VAL A 27 -5.24 -8.46 -1.59
N LEU A 28 -4.38 -7.43 -1.70
CA LEU A 28 -3.25 -7.26 -0.78
C LEU A 28 -3.72 -6.93 0.65
N ASP A 29 -4.74 -6.08 0.79
CA ASP A 29 -5.38 -5.80 2.07
C ASP A 29 -5.97 -7.07 2.69
N GLY A 30 -6.75 -7.82 1.92
CA GLY A 30 -7.34 -9.08 2.37
C GLY A 30 -6.29 -10.10 2.79
N LEU A 31 -5.18 -10.20 2.04
CA LEU A 31 -4.06 -11.09 2.37
C LEU A 31 -3.43 -10.74 3.72
N ILE A 32 -3.06 -9.47 3.93
CA ILE A 32 -2.42 -9.04 5.18
C ILE A 32 -3.38 -9.20 6.35
N LYS A 33 -4.67 -8.85 6.19
CA LYS A 33 -5.69 -9.02 7.22
C LYS A 33 -5.90 -10.49 7.58
N ALA A 34 -5.96 -11.39 6.59
CA ALA A 34 -6.14 -12.82 6.84
C ALA A 34 -4.95 -13.41 7.61
N LEU A 35 -3.71 -13.11 7.19
CA LEU A 35 -2.51 -13.55 7.90
C LEU A 35 -2.47 -13.03 9.35
N ARG A 36 -2.82 -11.75 9.56
CA ARG A 36 -2.87 -11.19 10.92
C ARG A 36 -3.97 -11.80 11.78
N SER A 37 -5.14 -12.10 11.21
CA SER A 37 -6.24 -12.77 11.93
C SER A 37 -5.79 -14.10 12.51
N ASP A 38 -4.94 -14.82 11.77
CA ASP A 38 -4.39 -16.10 12.19
C ASP A 38 -3.05 -15.94 12.94
N GLN A 39 -2.66 -14.71 13.28
CA GLN A 39 -1.43 -14.35 13.99
C GLN A 39 -0.14 -14.86 13.31
N ILE A 40 -0.15 -14.95 11.98
CA ILE A 40 1.00 -15.37 11.18
C ILE A 40 1.72 -14.11 10.67
N PRO A 41 2.95 -13.82 11.13
CA PRO A 41 3.75 -12.76 10.53
C PRO A 41 4.01 -13.06 9.06
N LEU A 42 3.90 -12.04 8.19
CA LEU A 42 4.05 -12.23 6.74
C LEU A 42 5.38 -12.91 6.39
N ALA A 43 6.49 -12.50 7.01
CA ALA A 43 7.81 -13.08 6.80
C ALA A 43 7.88 -14.61 7.08
N GLN A 44 7.03 -15.10 7.99
CA GLN A 44 6.98 -16.50 8.41
C GLN A 44 6.02 -17.37 7.58
N ALA A 45 5.17 -16.75 6.75
CA ALA A 45 4.27 -17.49 5.89
C ALA A 45 5.06 -18.35 4.87
N SER A 46 4.81 -19.66 4.90
CA SER A 46 5.32 -20.59 3.89
C SER A 46 4.71 -20.32 2.52
N ASP A 47 5.33 -20.83 1.46
CA ASP A 47 4.84 -20.65 0.09
C ASP A 47 3.44 -21.25 -0.10
N GLN A 48 3.21 -22.41 0.54
CA GLN A 48 1.91 -23.09 0.53
C GLN A 48 0.84 -22.25 1.24
N GLN A 49 1.13 -21.77 2.46
CA GLN A 49 0.19 -20.93 3.21
C GLN A 49 -0.14 -19.65 2.43
N LEU A 50 0.89 -18.93 1.97
CA LEU A 50 0.71 -17.70 1.20
C LEU A 50 -0.17 -17.94 -0.04
N GLY A 51 0.06 -19.05 -0.75
CA GLY A 51 -0.76 -19.46 -1.89
C GLY A 51 -2.23 -19.72 -1.52
N GLN A 52 -2.48 -20.40 -0.40
CA GLN A 52 -3.84 -20.69 0.09
C GLN A 52 -4.61 -19.43 0.51
N TYR A 53 -3.96 -18.51 1.24
CA TYR A 53 -4.58 -17.22 1.59
C TYR A 53 -4.87 -16.40 0.33
N LEU A 54 -3.91 -16.31 -0.58
CA LEU A 54 -4.09 -15.60 -1.85
C LEU A 54 -5.25 -16.15 -2.66
N GLU A 55 -5.37 -17.47 -2.80
CA GLU A 55 -6.47 -18.08 -3.54
C GLU A 55 -7.82 -17.73 -2.91
N THR A 56 -7.93 -17.91 -1.59
CA THR A 56 -9.15 -17.64 -0.83
C THR A 56 -9.57 -16.17 -0.97
N VAL A 57 -8.66 -15.25 -0.67
CA VAL A 57 -8.91 -13.81 -0.74
C VAL A 57 -9.24 -13.38 -2.17
N THR A 58 -8.46 -13.83 -3.15
CA THR A 58 -8.70 -13.48 -4.56
C THR A 58 -10.07 -13.93 -5.02
N ARG A 59 -10.52 -15.13 -4.64
CA ARG A 59 -11.86 -15.63 -4.97
C ARG A 59 -12.94 -14.72 -4.37
N GLN A 60 -12.84 -14.41 -3.08
CA GLN A 60 -13.77 -13.51 -2.39
C GLN A 60 -13.83 -12.11 -3.02
N ILE A 61 -12.68 -11.57 -3.46
CA ILE A 61 -12.64 -10.28 -4.15
C ILE A 61 -13.31 -10.39 -5.52
N LEU A 62 -13.00 -11.42 -6.32
CA LEU A 62 -13.58 -11.61 -7.66
C LEU A 62 -15.10 -11.84 -7.65
N ASP A 63 -15.65 -12.35 -6.55
CA ASP A 63 -17.10 -12.53 -6.38
C ASP A 63 -17.85 -11.21 -6.16
N GLN A 64 -17.14 -10.09 -5.92
CA GLN A 64 -17.79 -8.79 -5.74
C GLN A 64 -18.34 -8.23 -7.06
N PRO A 65 -19.51 -7.54 -7.05
CA PRO A 65 -20.16 -7.06 -8.27
C PRO A 65 -19.28 -6.17 -9.16
N GLN A 66 -18.39 -5.36 -8.58
CA GLN A 66 -17.53 -4.48 -9.38
C GLN A 66 -16.52 -5.23 -10.25
N PHE A 67 -16.24 -6.51 -9.96
CA PHE A 67 -15.30 -7.33 -10.72
C PHE A 67 -15.98 -8.33 -11.68
N THR A 68 -17.32 -8.34 -11.75
CA THR A 68 -18.08 -9.22 -12.66
C THR A 68 -17.68 -9.03 -14.13
N ILE A 69 -17.20 -7.84 -14.53
CA ILE A 69 -16.68 -7.62 -15.88
C ILE A 69 -15.57 -8.61 -16.27
N LEU A 70 -14.78 -9.09 -15.31
CA LEU A 70 -13.66 -10.00 -15.53
C LEU A 70 -14.11 -11.38 -16.06
N THR A 71 -15.38 -11.74 -15.88
CA THR A 71 -15.96 -12.99 -16.39
C THR A 71 -16.83 -12.81 -17.64
N SER A 72 -16.98 -11.58 -18.15
CA SER A 72 -17.90 -11.25 -19.25
C SER A 72 -17.50 -11.76 -20.64
N SER A 73 -16.23 -12.13 -20.84
CA SER A 73 -15.73 -12.64 -22.12
C SER A 73 -14.42 -13.41 -21.96
N ASN A 74 -14.01 -14.16 -22.99
CA ASN A 74 -12.71 -14.85 -23.00
C ASN A 74 -11.52 -13.90 -22.85
N ARG A 75 -11.61 -12.70 -23.42
CA ARG A 75 -10.59 -11.65 -23.25
C ARG A 75 -10.50 -11.22 -21.79
N MET A 76 -11.65 -10.98 -21.15
CA MET A 76 -11.70 -10.58 -19.74
C MET A 76 -11.21 -11.71 -18.83
N ALA A 77 -11.57 -12.97 -19.11
CA ALA A 77 -11.06 -14.13 -18.38
C ALA A 77 -9.52 -14.26 -18.50
N TYR A 78 -8.95 -13.90 -19.66
CA TYR A 78 -7.50 -13.80 -19.80
C TYR A 78 -6.90 -12.67 -18.94
N LEU A 79 -7.50 -11.48 -18.95
CA LEU A 79 -7.06 -10.37 -18.10
C LEU A 79 -7.15 -10.72 -16.61
N GLN A 80 -8.23 -11.38 -16.17
CA GLN A 80 -8.36 -11.90 -14.81
C GLN A 80 -7.17 -12.78 -14.44
N ARG A 81 -6.78 -13.74 -15.30
CA ARG A 81 -5.60 -14.58 -15.05
C ARG A 81 -4.32 -13.77 -14.94
N GLN A 82 -4.15 -12.72 -15.74
CA GLN A 82 -2.99 -11.82 -15.66
C GLN A 82 -2.95 -11.03 -14.35
N LEU A 83 -4.10 -10.52 -13.88
CA LEU A 83 -4.22 -9.84 -12.59
C LEU A 83 -3.86 -10.78 -11.43
N ILE A 84 -4.41 -12.00 -11.44
CA ILE A 84 -4.12 -13.03 -10.42
C ILE A 84 -2.62 -13.38 -10.40
N ASN A 85 -2.01 -13.57 -11.58
CA ASN A 85 -0.58 -13.86 -11.65
C ASN A 85 0.27 -12.69 -11.13
N THR A 86 -0.14 -11.46 -11.41
CA THR A 86 0.55 -10.25 -10.95
C THR A 86 0.47 -10.11 -9.43
N VAL A 87 -0.72 -10.26 -8.83
CA VAL A 87 -0.86 -10.13 -7.38
C VAL A 87 -0.16 -11.27 -6.64
N ARG A 88 -0.18 -12.50 -7.19
CA ARG A 88 0.61 -13.62 -6.66
C ARG A 88 2.09 -13.28 -6.62
N GLN A 89 2.64 -12.82 -7.75
CA GLN A 89 4.03 -12.43 -7.86
C GLN A 89 4.41 -11.34 -6.84
N ILE A 90 3.55 -10.34 -6.66
CA ILE A 90 3.78 -9.26 -5.72
C ILE A 90 3.69 -9.73 -4.27
N ALA A 91 2.72 -10.57 -3.92
CA ALA A 91 2.62 -11.14 -2.59
C ALA A 91 3.87 -11.95 -2.21
N PHE A 92 4.41 -12.76 -3.12
CA PHE A 92 5.69 -13.44 -2.91
C PHE A 92 6.86 -12.45 -2.73
N ALA A 93 6.90 -11.38 -3.54
CA ALA A 93 7.93 -10.36 -3.43
C ALA A 93 7.87 -9.62 -2.08
N ILE A 94 6.68 -9.21 -1.62
CA ILE A 94 6.49 -8.56 -0.32
C ILE A 94 6.89 -9.52 0.80
N ARG A 95 6.47 -10.79 0.72
CA ARG A 95 6.85 -11.83 1.70
C ARG A 95 8.37 -11.98 1.79
N ASN A 96 9.05 -12.09 0.66
CA ASN A 96 10.51 -12.22 0.62
C ASN A 96 11.22 -10.94 1.13
N GLN A 97 10.68 -9.75 0.85
CA GLN A 97 11.18 -8.49 1.39
C GLN A 97 11.01 -8.41 2.91
N SER A 98 9.88 -8.85 3.46
CA SER A 98 9.65 -8.91 4.90
C SER A 98 10.58 -9.86 5.63
N LYS A 99 11.20 -10.84 4.94
CA LYS A 99 12.27 -11.67 5.54
C LYS A 99 13.60 -10.93 5.70
N LEU A 100 13.80 -9.84 4.98
CA LEU A 100 15.05 -9.06 4.92
C LEU A 100 14.92 -7.69 5.60
N SER A 101 13.74 -7.39 6.15
CA SER A 101 13.42 -6.10 6.76
C SER A 101 12.82 -6.32 8.13
N ALA A 102 13.10 -5.41 9.07
CA ALA A 102 12.41 -5.35 10.35
C ALA A 102 11.00 -4.72 10.24
N ALA A 103 10.60 -4.27 9.04
CA ALA A 103 9.29 -3.67 8.82
C ALA A 103 8.16 -4.71 8.81
N GLU A 104 7.21 -4.53 9.72
CA GLU A 104 6.03 -5.36 9.84
C GLU A 104 4.77 -4.60 9.39
N PRO A 105 4.01 -5.09 8.39
CA PRO A 105 2.74 -4.51 8.01
C PRO A 105 1.68 -4.65 9.11
N LYS A 106 1.52 -3.61 9.93
CA LYS A 106 0.58 -3.61 11.08
C LYS A 106 -0.83 -3.30 10.67
N GLN A 107 -1.02 -2.39 9.71
CA GLN A 107 -2.35 -1.97 9.25
C GLN A 107 -2.36 -1.74 7.74
N THR A 108 -3.52 -1.97 7.13
CA THR A 108 -3.75 -1.79 5.69
C THR A 108 -5.08 -1.10 5.47
N GLU A 109 -5.17 -0.34 4.37
CA GLU A 109 -6.37 0.44 4.00
C GLU A 109 -6.87 1.33 5.15
N VAL A 110 -5.93 2.03 5.81
CA VAL A 110 -6.18 2.85 6.99
C VAL A 110 -6.84 4.15 6.58
N LEU A 111 -8.08 4.35 7.03
CA LEU A 111 -8.87 5.53 6.72
C LEU A 111 -8.62 6.64 7.74
N PHE A 112 -8.49 7.87 7.26
CA PHE A 112 -8.45 9.08 8.10
C PHE A 112 -9.47 10.12 7.62
N GLY A 113 -10.10 10.83 8.54
CA GLY A 113 -11.10 11.87 8.26
C GLY A 113 -12.46 11.37 7.79
N ASN A 114 -12.76 10.08 7.97
CA ASN A 114 -14.09 9.52 7.71
C ASN A 114 -14.94 9.54 8.99
N VAL A 115 -15.93 10.43 9.03
CA VAL A 115 -16.89 10.56 10.14
C VAL A 115 -17.74 9.28 10.24
N GLY A 116 -17.90 8.73 11.45
CA GLY A 116 -18.86 7.64 11.74
C GLY A 116 -18.28 6.23 11.88
N LYS A 117 -16.95 6.04 11.89
CA LYS A 117 -16.33 4.80 12.36
C LYS A 117 -15.72 5.04 13.75
N GLU A 118 -16.12 4.25 14.75
CA GLU A 118 -15.55 4.27 16.11
C GLU A 118 -14.03 4.02 16.15
N HIS A 119 -13.42 3.63 15.03
CA HIS A 119 -12.03 3.19 14.90
C HIS A 119 -11.24 3.87 13.75
N GLY A 120 -11.66 5.06 13.29
CA GLY A 120 -10.96 5.80 12.22
C GLY A 120 -9.97 6.85 12.74
N LEU A 121 -8.91 7.14 11.98
CA LEU A 121 -8.01 8.25 12.29
C LEU A 121 -8.70 9.61 12.03
N LYS A 122 -8.31 10.65 12.77
CA LYS A 122 -8.79 12.03 12.60
C LYS A 122 -8.41 12.59 11.22
N ALA A 123 -9.23 13.50 10.71
CA ALA A 123 -8.90 14.28 9.52
C ALA A 123 -7.69 15.17 9.78
N LEU A 124 -7.06 15.66 8.71
CA LEU A 124 -6.19 16.84 8.80
C LEU A 124 -7.05 18.08 8.57
N ASP A 125 -7.16 18.90 9.62
CA ASP A 125 -8.04 20.07 9.63
C ASP A 125 -7.21 21.34 9.54
N PHE A 126 -7.48 22.15 8.50
CA PHE A 126 -6.80 23.42 8.25
C PHE A 126 -7.83 24.55 8.31
N GLN A 127 -7.69 25.45 9.28
CA GLN A 127 -8.47 26.68 9.31
C GLN A 127 -7.87 27.67 8.30
N ILE A 128 -8.70 28.18 7.38
CA ILE A 128 -8.26 29.16 6.37
C ILE A 128 -8.52 30.58 6.86
N ASP A 129 -9.73 30.84 7.38
CA ASP A 129 -10.14 32.10 7.99
C ASP A 129 -11.22 31.85 9.06
N ALA A 130 -11.85 32.88 9.62
CA ALA A 130 -12.86 32.72 10.67
C ALA A 130 -14.09 31.87 10.27
N THR A 131 -14.36 31.71 8.98
CA THR A 131 -15.57 31.09 8.43
C THR A 131 -15.31 29.90 7.52
N HIS A 132 -14.06 29.71 7.06
CA HIS A 132 -13.69 28.64 6.14
C HIS A 132 -12.64 27.70 6.75
N SER A 133 -12.90 26.40 6.59
CA SER A 133 -11.99 25.31 6.94
C SER A 133 -11.84 24.33 5.77
N VAL A 134 -10.71 23.65 5.73
CA VAL A 134 -10.43 22.54 4.82
C VAL A 134 -10.20 21.29 5.64
N HIS A 135 -11.00 20.26 5.38
CA HIS A 135 -10.90 18.95 6.02
C HIS A 135 -10.35 17.95 5.00
N VAL A 136 -9.14 17.46 5.23
CA VAL A 136 -8.50 16.46 4.35
C VAL A 136 -8.73 15.07 4.93
N ARG A 137 -9.28 14.20 4.08
CA ARG A 137 -9.52 12.78 4.37
C ARG A 137 -8.86 11.92 3.31
N GLY A 138 -8.57 10.67 3.64
CA GLY A 138 -7.93 9.76 2.72
C GLY A 138 -7.80 8.35 3.26
N LYS A 139 -6.98 7.56 2.56
CA LYS A 139 -6.74 6.15 2.84
C LYS A 139 -5.28 5.81 2.60
N ILE A 140 -4.58 5.41 3.65
CA ILE A 140 -3.20 4.94 3.59
C ILE A 140 -3.24 3.45 3.26
N ASP A 141 -2.60 3.02 2.17
CA ASP A 141 -2.69 1.63 1.71
C ASP A 141 -2.07 0.65 2.71
N ARG A 142 -0.90 0.98 3.25
CA ARG A 142 -0.19 0.16 4.23
C ARG A 142 0.61 1.01 5.20
N LEU A 143 0.49 0.69 6.48
CA LEU A 143 1.28 1.25 7.57
C LEU A 143 2.13 0.12 8.18
N ASP A 144 3.44 0.30 8.09
CA ASP A 144 4.45 -0.60 8.64
C ASP A 144 4.97 -0.04 9.96
N GLN A 145 5.20 -0.92 10.94
CA GLN A 145 5.92 -0.59 12.16
C GLN A 145 7.32 -1.21 12.10
N ILE A 146 8.33 -0.44 12.50
CA ILE A 146 9.73 -0.89 12.58
C ILE A 146 10.24 -0.58 13.98
N GLN A 147 10.72 -1.59 14.70
CA GLN A 147 11.31 -1.41 16.04
C GLN A 147 12.83 -1.46 15.94
N VAL A 148 13.51 -0.42 16.44
CA VAL A 148 14.97 -0.33 16.50
C VAL A 148 15.39 0.04 17.90
N ALA A 149 15.99 -0.91 18.63
CA ALA A 149 16.22 -0.79 20.07
C ALA A 149 14.94 -0.31 20.78
N ASP A 150 15.00 0.82 21.48
CA ASP A 150 13.86 1.39 22.23
C ASP A 150 13.00 2.36 21.39
N GLN A 151 13.36 2.61 20.12
CA GLN A 151 12.63 3.53 19.24
C GLN A 151 11.73 2.78 18.26
N SER A 152 10.44 3.11 18.27
CA SER A 152 9.50 2.66 17.25
C SER A 152 9.40 3.66 16.11
N TYR A 153 9.34 3.16 14.88
CA TYR A 153 9.14 3.93 13.67
C TYR A 153 7.87 3.49 12.93
N LEU A 154 7.21 4.43 12.29
CA LEU A 154 6.07 4.20 11.39
C LEU A 154 6.45 4.56 9.95
N GLY A 155 6.30 3.62 9.04
CA GLY A 155 6.52 3.82 7.61
C GLY A 155 5.23 3.62 6.83
N ILE A 156 5.00 4.41 5.78
CA ILE A 156 3.88 4.19 4.88
C ILE A 156 4.35 3.54 3.58
N VAL A 157 3.55 2.63 3.05
CA VAL A 157 3.74 2.06 1.72
C VAL A 157 2.48 2.27 0.90
N ASP A 158 2.66 2.87 -0.27
CA ASP A 158 1.59 3.16 -1.22
C ASP A 158 1.76 2.28 -2.45
N TYR A 159 0.68 1.62 -2.86
CA TYR A 159 0.71 0.67 -3.95
C TYR A 159 0.38 1.36 -5.26
N LYS A 160 1.22 1.19 -6.28
CA LYS A 160 1.04 1.81 -7.60
C LYS A 160 1.21 0.78 -8.71
N SER A 161 0.27 0.76 -9.66
CA SER A 161 0.34 -0.08 -10.87
C SER A 161 1.34 0.45 -11.91
N SER A 162 1.73 1.72 -11.81
CA SER A 162 2.78 2.35 -12.61
C SER A 162 4.05 2.58 -11.79
N GLN A 163 5.16 2.85 -12.47
CA GLN A 163 6.37 3.28 -11.77
C GLN A 163 6.18 4.69 -11.22
N HIS A 164 6.38 4.84 -9.93
CA HIS A 164 6.47 6.14 -9.26
C HIS A 164 7.81 6.28 -8.54
N LYS A 165 8.24 7.52 -8.46
CA LYS A 165 9.30 7.99 -7.56
C LYS A 165 8.76 9.24 -6.89
N PHE A 166 9.22 9.53 -5.69
CA PHE A 166 8.93 10.82 -5.09
C PHE A 166 9.71 11.91 -5.84
N ASP A 167 9.05 13.01 -6.19
CA ASP A 167 9.65 14.16 -6.84
C ASP A 167 9.48 15.39 -5.96
N PHE A 168 10.61 15.90 -5.44
CA PHE A 168 10.63 17.04 -4.53
C PHE A 168 10.17 18.34 -5.20
N GLN A 169 10.40 18.49 -6.50
CA GLN A 169 9.95 19.67 -7.23
C GLN A 169 8.44 19.63 -7.42
N GLU A 170 7.88 18.49 -7.81
CA GLU A 170 6.42 18.32 -7.89
C GLU A 170 5.76 18.52 -6.52
N ALA A 171 6.37 18.02 -5.45
CA ALA A 171 5.87 18.24 -4.09
C ALA A 171 5.91 19.73 -3.70
N TYR A 172 7.00 20.44 -4.01
CA TYR A 172 7.13 21.88 -3.76
C TYR A 172 6.03 22.69 -4.45
N TYR A 173 5.65 22.32 -5.68
CA TYR A 173 4.56 22.95 -6.42
C TYR A 173 3.16 22.37 -6.10
N GLY A 174 3.05 21.46 -5.13
CA GLY A 174 1.78 20.90 -4.70
C GLY A 174 1.17 19.84 -5.64
N LEU A 175 1.95 19.30 -6.57
CA LEU A 175 1.50 18.29 -7.55
C LEU A 175 1.61 16.85 -7.01
N ALA A 176 2.57 16.57 -6.13
CA ALA A 176 2.85 15.24 -5.59
C ALA A 176 2.69 15.18 -4.05
N MET A 177 1.51 15.57 -3.55
CA MET A 177 1.29 15.74 -2.09
C MET A 177 0.93 14.46 -1.34
N GLN A 178 0.47 13.41 -2.01
CA GLN A 178 -0.13 12.23 -1.38
C GLN A 178 0.73 11.62 -0.26
N MET A 179 2.03 11.38 -0.49
CA MET A 179 2.90 10.79 0.53
C MET A 179 3.10 11.72 1.74
N LEU A 180 3.29 13.02 1.50
CA LEU A 180 3.49 13.99 2.57
C LEU A 180 2.20 14.13 3.41
N THR A 181 1.04 14.17 2.76
CA THR A 181 -0.26 14.18 3.45
C THR A 181 -0.46 12.93 4.29
N TYR A 182 -0.03 11.76 3.83
CA TYR A 182 -0.15 10.52 4.60
C TYR A 182 0.81 10.49 5.79
N LEU A 183 2.05 10.95 5.63
CA LEU A 183 2.99 11.10 6.75
C LEU A 183 2.46 12.06 7.81
N ASP A 184 1.89 13.20 7.39
CA ASP A 184 1.27 14.17 8.30
C ASP A 184 0.05 13.57 9.01
N ALA A 185 -0.80 12.83 8.29
CA ALA A 185 -1.93 12.11 8.90
C ALA A 185 -1.48 11.07 9.93
N VAL A 186 -0.37 10.37 9.70
CA VAL A 186 0.21 9.42 10.67
C VAL A 186 0.71 10.15 11.91
N LEU A 187 1.49 11.23 11.74
CA LEU A 187 1.98 12.02 12.88
C LEU A 187 0.84 12.64 13.69
N HIS A 188 -0.15 13.24 13.01
CA HIS A 188 -1.32 13.84 13.65
C HIS A 188 -2.14 12.83 14.48
N ASN A 189 -2.03 11.54 14.14
CA ASN A 189 -2.78 10.46 14.78
C ASN A 189 -1.88 9.47 15.53
N GLU A 190 -0.63 9.82 15.86
CA GLU A 190 0.35 8.89 16.41
C GLU A 190 -0.16 8.14 17.66
N GLN A 191 -0.80 8.85 18.58
CA GLN A 191 -1.33 8.27 19.83
C GLN A 191 -2.41 7.23 19.59
N ALA A 192 -3.25 7.44 18.57
CA ALA A 192 -4.30 6.49 18.19
C ALA A 192 -3.73 5.25 17.50
N LEU A 193 -2.55 5.38 16.86
CA LEU A 193 -1.88 4.30 16.13
C LEU A 193 -1.05 3.39 17.05
N VAL A 194 -0.37 3.96 18.05
CA VAL A 194 0.57 3.21 18.90
C VAL A 194 0.13 3.07 20.35
N GLY A 195 -0.93 3.77 20.76
CA GLY A 195 -1.42 3.81 22.13
C GLY A 195 -0.75 4.90 22.96
N SER A 196 -1.51 5.46 23.91
CA SER A 196 -1.14 6.65 24.69
C SER A 196 0.07 6.47 25.61
N ASP A 197 0.40 5.23 25.97
CA ASP A 197 1.44 4.89 26.96
C ASP A 197 2.78 4.51 26.30
N GLN A 198 2.88 4.54 24.97
CA GLN A 198 4.13 4.23 24.26
C GLN A 198 5.00 5.46 24.06
N ALA A 199 6.32 5.24 23.96
CA ALA A 199 7.28 6.28 23.60
C ALA A 199 6.92 6.91 22.24
N ALA A 200 7.26 8.20 22.07
CA ALA A 200 7.00 8.93 20.83
C ALA A 200 7.55 8.17 19.62
N VAL A 201 6.72 8.00 18.60
CA VAL A 201 7.11 7.31 17.36
C VAL A 201 7.71 8.27 16.36
N LYS A 202 8.69 7.79 15.61
CA LYS A 202 9.30 8.55 14.51
C LYS A 202 8.75 8.06 13.18
N LEU A 203 8.73 8.92 12.18
CA LEU A 203 8.45 8.45 10.82
C LEU A 203 9.70 7.77 10.25
N ALA A 204 9.54 6.57 9.70
CA ALA A 204 10.57 5.92 8.90
C ALA A 204 10.66 6.50 7.48
N GLY A 205 9.54 6.99 6.96
CA GLY A 205 9.43 7.52 5.61
C GLY A 205 8.21 6.98 4.86
N ALA A 206 8.19 7.24 3.56
CA ALA A 206 7.09 6.92 2.67
C ALA A 206 7.62 6.32 1.37
N LEU A 207 7.12 5.13 1.01
CA LEU A 207 7.62 4.35 -0.11
C LEU A 207 6.51 3.95 -1.09
N TYR A 208 6.75 4.13 -2.37
CA TYR A 208 5.97 3.52 -3.44
C TYR A 208 6.43 2.09 -3.70
N MET A 209 5.47 1.16 -3.70
CA MET A 209 5.65 -0.19 -4.21
C MET A 209 5.02 -0.29 -5.60
N HIS A 210 5.83 -0.65 -6.60
CA HIS A 210 5.34 -0.88 -7.95
C HIS A 210 4.77 -2.30 -8.09
N ILE A 211 3.48 -2.38 -8.38
CA ILE A 211 2.77 -3.63 -8.67
C ILE A 211 3.06 -4.03 -10.12
N GLN A 212 3.83 -5.10 -10.28
CA GLN A 212 4.22 -5.62 -11.58
C GLN A 212 4.54 -7.12 -11.50
N ASN A 213 4.43 -7.79 -12.64
CA ASN A 213 5.01 -9.11 -12.87
C ASN A 213 6.19 -8.94 -13.84
N PRO A 214 7.41 -8.68 -13.35
CA PRO A 214 8.50 -8.21 -14.19
C PRO A 214 9.08 -9.35 -15.04
N THR A 215 9.26 -9.11 -16.34
CA THR A 215 10.08 -9.98 -17.18
C THR A 215 11.56 -9.72 -16.88
N LEU A 216 12.30 -10.77 -16.53
CA LEU A 216 13.73 -10.70 -16.26
C LEU A 216 14.53 -11.04 -17.53
N LYS A 217 15.53 -10.23 -17.85
CA LYS A 217 16.46 -10.52 -18.94
C LYS A 217 17.50 -11.53 -18.43
N PRO A 218 18.01 -12.46 -19.26
CA PRO A 218 19.01 -13.44 -18.81
C PRO A 218 20.24 -12.81 -18.12
N LYS A 219 20.70 -11.66 -18.63
CA LYS A 219 21.80 -10.90 -18.03
C LYS A 219 21.53 -10.39 -16.60
N ASP A 220 20.26 -10.16 -16.25
CA ASP A 220 19.87 -9.63 -14.94
C ASP A 220 19.91 -10.74 -13.86
N ILE A 221 19.93 -12.02 -14.26
CA ILE A 221 19.80 -13.21 -13.38
C ILE A 221 21.17 -13.78 -12.97
N GLN A 222 22.28 -13.22 -13.45
CA GLN A 222 23.63 -13.73 -13.16
C GLN A 222 23.94 -13.84 -11.65
N GLY A 223 23.34 -12.97 -10.82
CA GLY A 223 23.44 -13.02 -9.35
C GLY A 223 22.35 -13.84 -8.65
N GLY A 224 21.54 -14.61 -9.38
CA GLY A 224 20.41 -15.39 -8.89
C GLY A 224 19.05 -14.79 -9.25
N PHE A 225 18.06 -15.66 -9.48
CA PHE A 225 16.70 -15.27 -9.87
C PHE A 225 16.01 -14.44 -8.80
N GLU A 226 16.05 -14.87 -7.54
CA GLU A 226 15.44 -14.16 -6.41
C GLU A 226 16.04 -12.77 -6.21
N ALA A 227 17.37 -12.64 -6.33
CA ALA A 227 18.05 -11.34 -6.22
C ALA A 227 17.65 -10.38 -7.35
N ALA A 228 17.55 -10.89 -8.58
CA ALA A 228 17.10 -10.12 -9.73
C ALA A 228 15.65 -9.64 -9.56
N LEU A 229 14.78 -10.52 -9.06
CA LEU A 229 13.39 -10.23 -8.79
C LEU A 229 13.22 -9.20 -7.67
N LEU A 230 13.94 -9.38 -6.56
CA LEU A 230 13.98 -8.44 -5.44
C LEU A 230 14.41 -7.05 -5.92
N LYS A 231 15.45 -6.97 -6.75
CA LYS A 231 15.93 -5.72 -7.34
C LYS A 231 14.88 -5.01 -8.20
N LYS A 232 14.10 -5.76 -8.99
CA LYS A 232 13.00 -5.19 -9.80
C LYS A 232 11.85 -4.66 -8.94
N ASN A 233 11.65 -5.24 -7.76
CA ASN A 233 10.58 -4.88 -6.83
C ASN A 233 11.06 -3.94 -5.70
N LYS A 234 12.26 -3.35 -5.81
CA LYS A 234 12.76 -2.37 -4.83
C LYS A 234 11.81 -1.17 -4.76
N TYR A 235 11.41 -0.82 -3.55
CA TYR A 235 10.56 0.34 -3.32
C TYR A 235 11.31 1.65 -3.58
N LYS A 236 10.55 2.70 -3.92
CA LYS A 236 11.10 4.03 -4.19
C LYS A 236 10.33 5.07 -3.41
N GLY A 237 11.00 6.06 -2.84
CA GLY A 237 10.33 7.11 -2.12
C GLY A 237 11.31 7.89 -1.26
N ILE A 238 10.86 8.30 -0.08
CA ILE A 238 11.64 9.04 0.90
C ILE A 238 11.79 8.22 2.16
N LEU A 239 12.98 8.25 2.74
CA LEU A 239 13.31 7.61 4.01
C LEU A 239 13.95 8.63 4.93
N LEU A 240 13.77 8.44 6.23
CA LEU A 240 14.51 9.18 7.23
C LEU A 240 15.99 8.77 7.15
N ASP A 241 16.88 9.76 7.11
CA ASP A 241 18.33 9.56 7.12
C ASP A 241 18.83 9.27 8.55
N ASP A 242 18.37 8.14 9.10
CA ASP A 242 18.78 7.62 10.40
C ASP A 242 19.56 6.31 10.18
N PRO A 243 20.87 6.25 10.48
CA PRO A 243 21.67 5.06 10.25
C PRO A 243 21.13 3.79 10.92
N GLN A 244 20.60 3.89 12.14
CA GLN A 244 20.07 2.74 12.87
C GLN A 244 18.82 2.18 12.21
N LEU A 245 17.95 3.07 11.69
CA LEU A 245 16.79 2.67 10.89
C LEU A 245 17.23 2.04 9.58
N LEU A 246 18.14 2.67 8.85
CA LEU A 246 18.54 2.22 7.51
C LEU A 246 19.22 0.84 7.52
N GLU A 247 19.95 0.50 8.58
CA GLU A 247 20.53 -0.83 8.77
C GLU A 247 19.49 -1.96 8.89
N THR A 248 18.23 -1.62 9.20
CA THR A 248 17.13 -2.60 9.25
C THR A 248 16.58 -2.98 7.88
N PHE A 249 16.94 -2.25 6.82
CA PHE A 249 16.53 -2.54 5.45
C PHE A 249 17.71 -3.18 4.69
N ARG A 250 17.76 -4.52 4.60
CA ARG A 250 18.83 -5.25 3.92
C ARG A 250 18.52 -5.63 2.48
#